data_AF-A0A2E6RAY6-F1
#
_entry.id   AF-A0A2E6RAY6-F1
#
_cell.length_a   1.000
_cell.length_b   1.000
_cell.length_c   1.000
_cell.angle_alpha   90.00
_cell.angle_beta   90.00
_cell.angle_gamma   90.00
#
_symmetry.space_group_name_H-M   'P 1'
#
loop_
_entity.id
_entity.type
_entity.pdbx_description
1 polymer ?
#
loop_
_entity_poly.entity_id
_entity_poly.type
_entity_poly.pdbx_seq_one_letter_code
_entity_poly.pdbx_strand_id
1 'polypeptide(L)'
;MIRFAAAVLVGLLPFLPVRAAELPETPAGQRLGELLALIDQATPETVGDLFNFAEALKSGALVSKTMAETLTTGKPELDSAHYGYGFGIHPERVLYGHSGGFVGISANLDIVTEPEGWVIVVLANDDSMRAPVIKSRQLIGVDVPE
;
A
#
# COMPACT_ATOMS: atom_id res chain seq x y z
N MET A 1 -17.28 4.32 20.74
CA MET A 1 -16.14 5.22 20.98
C MET A 1 -15.00 4.78 20.08
N ILE A 2 -14.82 5.42 18.93
CA ILE A 2 -13.75 5.10 17.97
C ILE A 2 -12.66 6.18 18.16
N ARG A 3 -11.45 5.75 18.51
CA ARG A 3 -10.28 6.61 18.65
C ARG A 3 -9.44 6.47 17.38
N PHE A 4 -9.42 7.52 16.55
CA PHE A 4 -8.43 7.67 15.48
C PHE A 4 -7.13 8.18 16.10
N ALA A 5 -6.02 7.48 15.85
CA ALA A 5 -4.67 7.98 16.08
C ALA A 5 -4.06 8.32 14.71
N ALA A 6 -4.20 9.57 14.29
CA ALA A 6 -3.46 10.12 13.16
C ALA A 6 -2.20 10.80 13.70
N ALA A 7 -1.04 10.17 13.52
CA ALA A 7 0.25 10.82 13.74
C ALA A 7 0.65 11.53 12.44
N VAL A 8 0.30 12.81 12.33
CA VAL A 8 0.79 13.70 11.28
C VAL A 8 2.08 14.33 11.78
N LEU A 9 3.21 14.01 11.13
CA LEU A 9 4.44 14.79 11.25
C LEU A 9 4.73 15.43 9.89
N VAL A 10 4.13 16.60 9.68
CA VAL A 10 4.52 17.55 8.64
C VAL A 10 5.68 18.37 9.19
N GLY A 11 6.82 18.40 8.50
CA GLY A 11 7.89 19.33 8.86
C GLY A 11 9.13 19.25 7.97
N LEU A 12 9.24 20.23 7.06
CA LEU A 12 10.43 20.65 6.30
C LEU A 12 10.79 19.92 5.00
N LEU A 13 10.03 20.19 3.93
CA LEU A 13 10.61 20.42 2.59
C LEU A 13 9.67 21.17 1.62
N PRO A 14 9.11 22.38 1.92
CA PRO A 14 8.32 23.10 0.93
C PRO A 14 9.11 24.24 0.26
N PHE A 15 10.40 24.14 -0.06
CA PHE A 15 11.13 25.25 -0.72
C PHE A 15 12.32 24.87 -1.61
N LEU A 16 12.16 23.91 -2.52
CA LEU A 16 12.91 23.98 -3.77
C LEU A 16 11.96 23.75 -4.94
N PRO A 17 11.71 24.77 -5.79
CA PRO A 17 11.23 24.47 -7.12
C PRO A 17 12.41 23.80 -7.81
N VAL A 18 12.46 22.47 -7.83
CA VAL A 18 13.11 21.80 -8.96
C VAL A 18 12.17 22.00 -10.15
N ARG A 19 12.04 23.26 -10.57
CA ARG A 19 11.58 23.60 -11.90
C ARG A 19 12.69 23.08 -12.79
N ALA A 20 12.41 21.98 -13.50
CA ALA A 20 13.18 21.45 -14.62
C ALA A 20 14.53 22.16 -14.84
N ALA A 21 15.53 21.84 -14.01
CA ALA A 21 16.88 21.87 -14.53
C ALA A 21 16.83 20.86 -15.69
N GLU A 22 17.08 21.31 -16.92
CA GLU A 22 17.01 20.47 -18.12
C GLU A 22 17.66 19.12 -17.81
N LEU A 23 16.84 18.07 -17.75
CA LEU A 23 17.33 16.74 -17.46
C LEU A 23 18.39 16.42 -18.51
N PRO A 24 19.57 15.91 -18.12
CA PRO A 24 20.65 15.68 -19.07
C PRO A 24 20.19 14.73 -20.18
N GLU A 25 20.42 15.09 -21.44
CA GLU A 25 20.12 14.30 -22.66
C GLU A 25 20.99 13.02 -22.73
N THR A 26 20.76 12.17 -21.75
CA THR A 26 21.44 10.91 -21.48
C THR A 26 20.36 9.88 -21.24
N PRO A 27 20.64 8.58 -21.44
CA PRO A 27 19.68 7.53 -21.11
C PRO A 27 19.16 7.63 -19.66
N ALA A 28 20.01 8.04 -18.71
CA ALA A 28 19.62 8.22 -17.31
C ALA A 28 18.67 9.42 -17.11
N GLY A 29 18.91 10.55 -17.77
CA GLY A 29 18.03 11.72 -17.70
C GLY A 29 16.67 11.48 -18.37
N GLN A 30 16.63 10.72 -19.46
CA GLN A 30 15.38 10.29 -20.10
C GLN A 30 14.57 9.37 -19.17
N ARG A 31 15.21 8.39 -18.52
CA ARG A 31 14.56 7.51 -17.53
C ARG A 31 14.04 8.27 -16.32
N LEU A 32 14.80 9.26 -15.84
CA LEU A 32 14.34 10.14 -14.75
C LEU A 32 13.16 10.99 -15.19
N GLY A 33 13.13 11.47 -16.43
CA GLY A 33 11.99 12.20 -17.00
C GLY A 33 10.73 11.34 -17.12
N GLU A 34 10.86 10.11 -17.63
CA GLU A 34 9.77 9.12 -17.68
C GLU A 34 9.21 8.84 -16.27
N LEU A 35 10.10 8.69 -15.30
CA LEU A 35 9.72 8.47 -13.92
C LEU A 35 8.98 9.67 -13.31
N LEU A 36 9.49 10.89 -13.50
CA LEU A 36 8.83 12.08 -13.00
C LEU A 36 7.45 12.27 -13.63
N ALA A 37 7.31 11.98 -14.93
CA ALA A 37 6.00 11.99 -15.61
C ALA A 37 5.05 10.91 -15.08
N LEU A 38 5.57 9.74 -14.66
CA LEU A 38 4.78 8.69 -14.02
C LEU A 38 4.35 9.10 -12.61
N ILE A 39 5.22 9.77 -11.84
CA ILE A 39 4.92 10.30 -10.51
C ILE A 39 3.88 11.43 -10.59
N ASP A 40 4.00 12.32 -11.58
CA ASP A 40 3.03 13.41 -11.81
C ASP A 40 1.65 12.89 -12.23
N GLN A 41 1.60 11.72 -12.88
CA GLN A 41 0.36 11.02 -13.24
C GLN A 41 -0.14 10.10 -12.12
N ALA A 42 0.72 9.71 -11.19
CA ALA A 42 0.33 8.96 -10.01
C ALA A 42 -0.50 9.89 -9.12
N THR A 43 -1.82 9.71 -9.13
CA THR A 43 -2.69 10.31 -8.12
C THR A 43 -2.18 9.87 -6.75
N PRO A 44 -1.82 10.78 -5.83
CA PRO A 44 -1.49 10.40 -4.47
C PRO A 44 -2.69 9.68 -3.89
N GLU A 45 -2.60 8.36 -3.76
CA GLU A 45 -3.57 7.57 -3.02
C GLU A 45 -3.47 8.06 -1.59
N THR A 46 -4.41 8.88 -1.15
CA THR A 46 -4.38 9.31 0.23
C THR A 46 -4.65 8.09 1.11
N VAL A 47 -4.23 8.15 2.37
CA VAL A 47 -4.57 7.10 3.35
C VAL A 47 -6.08 6.81 3.35
N GLY A 48 -6.91 7.83 3.13
CA GLY A 48 -8.36 7.70 3.04
C GLY A 48 -8.83 6.93 1.80
N ASP A 49 -8.18 7.09 0.66
CA ASP A 49 -8.57 6.41 -0.58
C ASP A 49 -8.29 4.91 -0.50
N LEU A 50 -7.13 4.50 0.02
CA LEU A 50 -6.82 3.08 0.24
C LEU A 50 -7.74 2.44 1.29
N PHE A 51 -8.06 3.18 2.35
CA PHE A 51 -9.03 2.72 3.34
C PHE A 51 -10.43 2.52 2.72
N ASN A 52 -10.90 3.50 1.93
CA ASN A 52 -12.19 3.41 1.25
C ASN A 52 -12.22 2.30 0.20
N PHE A 53 -11.12 2.09 -0.53
CA PHE A 53 -10.95 0.97 -1.44
C PHE A 53 -11.12 -0.37 -0.71
N ALA A 54 -10.44 -0.54 0.43
CA ALA A 54 -10.53 -1.76 1.22
C ALA A 54 -11.95 -2.02 1.72
N GLU A 55 -12.62 -0.99 2.26
CA GLU A 55 -14.02 -1.11 2.71
C GLU A 55 -14.98 -1.40 1.55
N ALA A 56 -14.76 -0.78 0.38
CA ALA A 56 -15.55 -1.02 -0.82
C ALA A 56 -15.33 -2.44 -1.38
N LEU A 57 -14.11 -2.98 -1.31
CA LEU A 57 -13.81 -4.36 -1.68
C LEU A 57 -14.50 -5.36 -0.73
N LYS A 58 -14.33 -5.18 0.58
CA LYS A 58 -14.93 -6.04 1.63
C LYS A 58 -16.46 -6.07 1.59
N SER A 59 -17.07 -4.91 1.38
CA SER A 59 -18.53 -4.80 1.29
C SER A 59 -19.11 -5.41 0.01
N GLY A 60 -18.27 -5.60 -1.01
CA GLY A 60 -18.67 -6.03 -2.34
C GLY A 60 -19.21 -4.91 -3.23
N ALA A 61 -18.85 -3.66 -2.93
CA ALA A 61 -19.24 -2.49 -3.71
C ALA A 61 -18.43 -2.34 -5.00
N LEU A 62 -17.17 -2.83 -5.03
CA LEU A 62 -16.32 -2.80 -6.22
C LEU A 62 -16.56 -4.01 -7.14
N VAL A 63 -16.66 -5.19 -6.52
CA VAL A 63 -16.92 -6.49 -7.16
C VAL A 63 -17.79 -7.32 -6.22
N SER A 64 -18.45 -8.38 -6.71
CA SER A 64 -19.22 -9.26 -5.81
C SER A 64 -18.33 -9.83 -4.70
N LYS A 65 -18.89 -10.14 -3.52
CA LYS A 65 -18.12 -10.75 -2.42
C LYS A 65 -17.41 -12.04 -2.83
N THR A 66 -18.05 -12.86 -3.68
CA THR A 66 -17.45 -14.06 -4.26
C THR A 66 -16.26 -13.74 -5.17
N MET A 67 -16.33 -12.66 -5.94
CA MET A 67 -15.20 -12.20 -6.74
C MET A 67 -14.10 -11.64 -5.84
N ALA A 68 -14.42 -10.83 -4.83
CA ALA A 68 -13.44 -10.34 -3.85
C ALA A 68 -12.67 -11.50 -3.23
N GLU A 69 -13.38 -12.53 -2.76
CA GLU A 69 -12.78 -13.76 -2.23
C GLU A 69 -11.88 -14.46 -3.25
N THR A 70 -12.28 -14.50 -4.53
CA THR A 70 -11.46 -15.08 -5.60
C THR A 70 -10.17 -14.28 -5.83
N LEU A 71 -10.23 -12.95 -5.77
CA LEU A 71 -9.07 -12.06 -5.90
C LEU A 71 -8.11 -12.22 -4.71
N THR A 72 -8.65 -12.41 -3.51
CA THR A 72 -7.91 -12.43 -2.23
C THR A 72 -7.69 -13.86 -1.70
N THR A 73 -7.57 -14.82 -2.61
CA THR A 73 -7.23 -16.22 -2.33
C THR A 73 -6.02 -16.63 -3.16
N GLY A 74 -5.05 -17.27 -2.52
CA GLY A 74 -3.84 -17.76 -3.17
C GLY A 74 -4.15 -18.75 -4.30
N LYS A 75 -3.27 -18.82 -5.30
CA LYS A 75 -3.39 -19.67 -6.49
C LYS A 75 -2.32 -20.76 -6.49
N PRO A 76 -2.37 -21.77 -5.59
CA PRO A 76 -1.38 -22.85 -5.56
C PRO A 76 -1.33 -23.64 -6.87
N GLU A 77 -2.44 -23.71 -7.61
CA GLU A 77 -2.51 -24.30 -8.95
C GLU A 77 -1.69 -23.55 -10.00
N LEU A 78 -1.31 -22.30 -9.71
CA LEU A 78 -0.43 -21.44 -10.52
C LEU A 78 0.94 -21.24 -9.86
N ASP A 79 1.33 -22.10 -8.91
CA ASP A 79 2.55 -21.96 -8.10
C ASP A 79 2.59 -20.63 -7.30
N SER A 80 1.43 -20.18 -6.83
CA SER A 80 1.23 -18.89 -6.20
C SER A 80 0.41 -19.00 -4.90
N ALA A 81 0.78 -19.94 -4.02
CA ALA A 81 0.01 -20.25 -2.81
C ALA A 81 -0.19 -19.04 -1.86
N HIS A 82 0.73 -18.07 -1.90
CA HIS A 82 0.70 -16.87 -1.05
C HIS A 82 0.33 -15.59 -1.82
N TYR A 83 -0.22 -15.73 -3.02
CA TYR A 83 -0.57 -14.57 -3.84
C TYR A 83 -1.83 -14.84 -4.69
N GLY A 84 -2.80 -13.94 -4.58
CA GLY A 84 -4.03 -13.95 -5.36
C GLY A 84 -3.92 -13.08 -6.61
N TYR A 85 -5.05 -12.56 -7.08
CA TYR A 85 -5.04 -11.63 -8.22
C TYR A 85 -4.75 -10.21 -7.74
N GLY A 86 -3.47 -9.92 -7.51
CA GLY A 86 -2.99 -8.61 -7.06
C GLY A 86 -2.96 -8.42 -5.54
N PHE A 87 -3.02 -9.52 -4.77
CA PHE A 87 -2.98 -9.48 -3.32
C PHE A 87 -1.99 -10.52 -2.77
N GLY A 88 -1.06 -10.08 -1.92
CA GLY A 88 -0.32 -10.97 -1.05
C GLY A 88 -1.24 -11.56 0.02
N ILE A 89 -1.10 -12.86 0.25
CA ILE A 89 -1.92 -13.64 1.19
C ILE A 89 -1.00 -14.21 2.27
N HIS A 90 -1.19 -13.75 3.50
CA HIS A 90 -0.38 -14.24 4.62
C HIS A 90 -0.86 -15.61 5.12
N PRO A 91 0.00 -16.34 5.88
CA PRO A 91 -0.35 -17.63 6.45
C PRO A 91 -1.69 -17.60 7.18
N GLU A 92 -2.44 -18.71 7.08
CA GLU A 92 -3.77 -18.86 7.69
C GLU A 92 -4.79 -17.80 7.24
N ARG A 93 -4.45 -17.00 6.22
CA ARG A 93 -5.22 -15.86 5.71
C ARG A 93 -5.56 -14.82 6.77
N VAL A 94 -4.76 -14.69 7.84
CA VAL A 94 -4.96 -13.70 8.91
C VAL A 94 -5.04 -12.27 8.40
N LEU A 95 -4.37 -11.99 7.27
CA LEU A 95 -4.56 -10.78 6.49
C LEU A 95 -4.21 -11.01 5.01
N TYR A 96 -4.74 -10.15 4.15
CA TYR A 96 -4.34 -10.04 2.75
C TYR A 96 -4.20 -8.56 2.37
N GLY A 97 -3.45 -8.27 1.32
CA GLY A 97 -3.11 -6.89 1.03
C GLY A 97 -2.15 -6.75 -0.13
N HIS A 98 -1.54 -5.59 -0.24
CA HIS A 98 -0.47 -5.37 -1.21
C HIS A 98 0.45 -4.25 -0.72
N SER A 99 1.75 -4.42 -0.97
CA SER A 99 2.76 -3.39 -0.78
C SER A 99 3.16 -2.78 -2.12
N GLY A 100 3.28 -1.47 -2.19
CA GLY A 100 3.81 -0.74 -3.33
C GLY A 100 5.05 0.05 -2.93
N GLY A 101 5.93 0.31 -3.88
CA GLY A 101 7.09 1.14 -3.64
C GLY A 101 7.71 1.64 -4.92
N PHE A 102 8.29 2.82 -4.82
CA PHE A 102 9.16 3.39 -5.82
C PHE A 102 10.34 4.07 -5.09
N VAL A 103 11.41 4.44 -5.77
CA VAL A 103 12.54 5.15 -5.14
C VAL A 103 12.04 6.36 -4.34
N GLY A 104 12.22 6.30 -3.01
CA GLY A 104 11.85 7.38 -2.10
C GLY A 104 10.37 7.42 -1.70
N ILE A 105 9.56 6.41 -2.05
CA ILE A 105 8.17 6.27 -1.58
C ILE A 105 7.82 4.80 -1.33
N SER A 106 7.06 4.54 -0.28
CA SER A 106 6.55 3.20 0.00
C SER A 106 5.13 3.22 0.55
N ALA A 107 4.36 2.19 0.23
CA ALA A 107 2.95 2.05 0.58
C ALA A 107 2.61 0.60 0.94
N ASN A 108 1.75 0.41 1.94
CA ASN A 108 1.23 -0.90 2.31
C ASN A 108 -0.24 -0.77 2.69
N LEU A 109 -1.04 -1.69 2.16
CA LEU A 109 -2.41 -1.93 2.56
C LEU A 109 -2.50 -3.35 3.12
N ASP A 110 -2.89 -3.50 4.38
CA ASP A 110 -3.34 -4.76 4.96
C ASP A 110 -4.84 -4.71 5.23
N ILE A 111 -5.54 -5.76 4.84
CA ILE A 111 -6.93 -6.03 5.19
C ILE A 111 -6.92 -7.26 6.08
N VAL A 112 -7.23 -7.04 7.36
CA VAL A 112 -7.11 -8.07 8.40
C VAL A 112 -8.42 -8.83 8.50
N THR A 113 -8.33 -10.15 8.46
CA THR A 113 -9.47 -11.06 8.63
C THR A 113 -9.61 -11.47 10.09
N GLU A 114 -8.49 -11.62 10.81
CA GLU A 114 -8.47 -11.99 12.22
C GLU A 114 -7.40 -11.18 12.98
N PRO A 115 -7.79 -10.29 13.92
CA PRO A 115 -9.16 -9.94 14.29
C PRO A 115 -9.90 -9.16 13.18
N GLU A 116 -11.20 -9.43 13.02
CA GLU A 116 -12.02 -8.75 12.03
C GLU A 116 -12.10 -7.23 12.26
N GLY A 117 -12.35 -6.49 11.18
CA GLY A 117 -12.68 -5.06 11.24
C GLY A 117 -11.50 -4.10 11.10
N TRP A 118 -10.28 -4.61 10.92
CA TRP A 118 -9.10 -3.77 10.75
C TRP A 118 -8.67 -3.65 9.28
N VAL A 119 -8.34 -2.41 8.91
CA VAL A 119 -7.62 -2.07 7.69
C VAL A 119 -6.42 -1.23 8.13
N ILE A 120 -5.22 -1.63 7.75
CA ILE A 120 -3.99 -0.91 8.06
C ILE A 120 -3.47 -0.32 6.75
N VAL A 121 -3.31 1.00 6.73
CA VAL A 121 -2.70 1.72 5.61
C VAL A 121 -1.46 2.44 6.13
N VAL A 122 -0.32 2.20 5.49
CA VAL A 122 0.93 2.90 5.79
C VAL A 122 1.45 3.49 4.50
N LEU A 123 1.70 4.79 4.50
CA LEU A 123 2.37 5.52 3.43
C LEU A 123 3.62 6.18 4.01
N ALA A 124 4.73 6.12 3.28
CA ALA A 124 5.97 6.78 3.64
C ALA A 124 6.58 7.46 2.41
N ASN A 125 7.21 8.61 2.65
CA ASN A 125 8.00 9.36 1.67
C ASN A 125 9.50 8.98 1.75
N ASP A 126 9.75 7.72 2.09
CA ASP A 126 11.04 7.06 2.07
C ASP A 126 10.82 5.54 1.92
N ASP A 127 11.90 4.76 2.04
CA ASP A 127 11.86 3.29 1.92
C ASP A 127 11.65 2.59 3.29
N SER A 128 11.21 3.30 4.33
CA SER A 128 11.23 2.82 5.73
C SER A 128 9.92 2.21 6.23
N MET A 129 8.91 2.05 5.37
CA MET A 129 7.55 1.61 5.73
C MET A 129 7.46 0.28 6.50
N ARG A 130 8.42 -0.63 6.32
CA ARG A 130 8.37 -1.99 6.92
C ARG A 130 8.18 -1.96 8.44
N ALA A 131 8.96 -1.16 9.17
CA ALA A 131 8.89 -1.12 10.63
C ALA A 131 7.53 -0.57 11.14
N PRO A 132 7.00 0.54 10.58
CA PRO A 132 5.63 0.99 10.87
C PRO A 132 4.54 -0.06 10.59
N VAL A 133 4.64 -0.85 9.51
CA VAL A 133 3.66 -1.91 9.18
C VAL A 133 3.65 -2.98 10.27
N ILE A 134 4.83 -3.51 10.62
CA ILE A 134 4.97 -4.54 11.67
C ILE A 134 4.38 -4.04 12.99
N LYS A 135 4.74 -2.80 13.38
CA LYS A 135 4.25 -2.21 14.63
C LYS A 135 2.73 -2.01 14.62
N SER A 136 2.16 -1.67 13.48
CA SER A 136 0.70 -1.50 13.34
C SER A 136 -0.05 -2.82 13.49
N ARG A 137 0.47 -3.92 12.93
CA ARG A 137 -0.07 -5.28 13.12
C ARG A 137 -0.02 -5.69 14.60
N GLN A 138 1.10 -5.45 15.27
CA GLN A 138 1.28 -5.76 16.69
C GLN A 138 0.31 -4.99 17.60
N LEU A 139 -0.03 -3.74 17.27
CA LEU A 139 -0.99 -2.94 18.05
C LEU A 139 -2.39 -3.55 18.09
N ILE A 140 -2.74 -4.38 17.11
CA ILE A 140 -4.04 -5.06 17.02
C ILE A 140 -3.93 -6.56 17.33
N GLY A 141 -2.79 -7.01 17.85
CA GLY A 141 -2.57 -8.41 18.22
C GLY A 141 -2.33 -9.36 17.05
N VAL A 142 -1.99 -8.83 15.87
CA VAL A 142 -1.62 -9.65 14.70
C VAL A 142 -0.11 -9.78 14.66
N ASP A 143 0.38 -11.02 14.73
CA ASP A 143 1.76 -11.37 14.50
C ASP A 143 1.83 -12.23 13.24
N VAL A 144 2.61 -11.79 12.25
CA VAL A 144 2.71 -12.47 10.97
C VAL A 144 4.15 -12.88 10.78
N PRO A 145 4.46 -14.19 10.75
CA PRO A 145 5.79 -14.65 10.40
C PRO A 145 6.13 -14.16 8.99
N GLU A 146 7.31 -13.60 8.83
CA GLU A 146 7.88 -13.30 7.51
C GLU A 146 8.42 -14.55 6.83
#